data_AF-A0A3C0VK46-F1
#
_entry.id   AF-A0A3C0VK46-F1
#
_cell.length_a   1.000
_cell.length_b   1.000
_cell.length_c   1.000
_cell.angle_alpha   90.00
_cell.angle_beta   90.00
_cell.angle_gamma   90.00
#
_symmetry.space_group_name_H-M   'P 1'
#
loop_
_entity.id
_entity.type
_entity.pdbx_description
1 polymer ?
#
loop_
_entity_poly.entity_id
_entity_poly.type
_entity_poly.pdbx_seq_one_letter_code
_entity_poly.pdbx_strand_id
1 'polypeptide(L)'
;MRRITPGLRDAVRPRVRGRFHCAPAAAACTLDAPRRRRAGERPIARRRRTRRRATERSRMAIPRIGLNTSLSSERVAVGYGYIEKVRQAGGAPVLLPPVSAPAMLARQLEVVDGIVFVGGADYDPALYGKPTHPKVELVPKERQDYDLALCRAVLARRIPALGICGGLQLVNIAAGGTLVVHVEGHATGEHTVAVTEGSALARVLQATSLAVNTSHHQAADAAGANLRVVARAEDGVIEALEAADARFLLAVQWHPERMQTPESARLFAALVRAAASS
;
A
#
# COMPACT_ATOMS: atom_id res chain seq x y z
N MET A 1 -15.49 48.74 -40.75
CA MET A 1 -16.59 49.46 -40.05
C MET A 1 -16.64 48.93 -38.62
N ARG A 2 -16.04 49.61 -37.63
CA ARG A 2 -16.67 50.49 -36.59
C ARG A 2 -17.89 49.81 -35.94
N ARG A 3 -17.99 49.58 -34.61
CA ARG A 3 -17.80 50.44 -33.41
C ARG A 3 -17.41 49.55 -32.20
N ILE A 4 -16.47 49.88 -31.31
CA ILE A 4 -16.42 50.90 -30.23
C ILE A 4 -17.47 50.69 -29.11
N THR A 5 -16.92 50.46 -27.91
CA THR A 5 -17.37 50.37 -26.48
C THR A 5 -18.14 51.62 -25.97
N PRO A 6 -18.43 51.90 -24.65
CA PRO A 6 -18.10 51.24 -23.36
C PRO A 6 -19.22 51.24 -22.26
N GLY A 7 -18.92 50.71 -21.07
CA GLY A 7 -19.73 50.92 -19.86
C GLY A 7 -19.03 50.53 -18.55
N LEU A 8 -18.36 51.50 -17.92
CA LEU A 8 -17.70 51.48 -16.60
C LEU A 8 -18.68 51.93 -15.49
N ARG A 9 -18.49 51.47 -14.24
CA ARG A 9 -18.77 52.12 -12.90
C ARG A 9 -18.64 51.04 -11.81
N ASP A 10 -17.63 51.02 -10.94
CA ASP A 10 -17.27 51.89 -9.80
C ASP A 10 -17.94 51.56 -8.44
N ALA A 11 -17.08 51.25 -7.45
CA ALA A 11 -17.15 51.43 -6.00
C ALA A 11 -18.29 50.71 -5.22
N VAL A 12 -18.11 50.17 -4.01
CA VAL A 12 -17.71 50.84 -2.76
C VAL A 12 -17.35 49.78 -1.70
N ARG A 13 -16.24 49.97 -0.96
CA ARG A 13 -15.98 49.35 0.37
C ARG A 13 -16.51 50.26 1.48
N PRO A 14 -16.82 49.70 2.67
CA PRO A 14 -16.42 50.40 3.89
C PRO A 14 -15.64 49.52 4.89
N ARG A 15 -14.67 50.17 5.54
CA ARG A 15 -13.94 49.75 6.75
C ARG A 15 -14.67 50.29 7.99
N VAL A 16 -14.74 49.50 9.07
CA VAL A 16 -14.87 49.99 10.47
C VAL A 16 -14.16 48.96 11.36
N ARG A 17 -12.89 49.13 11.78
CA ARG A 17 -12.38 49.74 13.03
C ARG A 17 -13.23 49.54 14.30
N GLY A 18 -12.82 48.62 15.16
CA GLY A 18 -13.14 48.58 16.59
C GLY A 18 -11.90 48.13 17.38
N ARG A 19 -11.53 48.90 18.40
CA ARG A 19 -10.23 48.93 19.10
C ARG A 19 -10.50 48.76 20.60
N PHE A 20 -9.61 48.04 21.30
CA PHE A 20 -9.38 48.02 22.78
C PHE A 20 -10.52 47.47 23.66
N HIS A 21 -10.28 46.60 24.64
CA HIS A 21 -9.51 46.90 25.86
C HIS A 21 -8.85 45.65 26.46
N CYS A 22 -7.61 45.85 26.93
CA CYS A 22 -6.92 45.03 27.91
C CYS A 22 -6.80 45.89 29.17
N ALA A 23 -7.19 45.38 30.35
CA ALA A 23 -6.61 45.79 31.63
C ALA A 23 -6.93 44.75 32.73
N PRO A 24 -6.01 44.53 33.70
CA PRO A 24 -6.09 43.50 34.72
C PRO A 24 -6.48 44.07 36.10
N ALA A 25 -6.82 43.21 37.06
CA ALA A 25 -6.70 43.55 38.49
C ALA A 25 -6.56 42.29 39.35
N ALA A 26 -5.52 42.31 40.18
CA ALA A 26 -5.17 41.34 41.20
C ALA A 26 -5.85 41.66 42.54
N ALA A 27 -5.82 40.69 43.46
CA ALA A 27 -5.98 40.71 44.93
C ALA A 27 -6.91 39.56 45.38
N ALA A 28 -6.71 38.80 46.45
CA ALA A 28 -5.70 38.79 47.51
C ALA A 28 -5.70 37.39 48.16
N CYS A 29 -4.58 37.06 48.80
CA CYS A 29 -4.43 35.97 49.76
C CYS A 29 -5.40 36.08 50.93
N THR A 30 -5.96 34.94 51.34
CA THR A 30 -6.09 34.59 52.77
C THR A 30 -5.88 33.10 52.96
N LEU A 31 -4.96 32.78 53.86
CA LEU A 31 -4.61 31.47 54.36
C LEU A 31 -5.78 30.90 55.19
N ASP A 32 -6.14 29.63 54.97
CA ASP A 32 -6.55 28.77 56.07
C ASP A 32 -6.27 27.29 55.76
N ALA A 33 -5.64 26.61 56.71
CA ALA A 33 -5.40 25.18 56.76
C ALA A 33 -5.78 24.78 58.20
N PRO A 34 -6.39 23.61 58.47
CA PRO A 34 -5.84 22.33 58.02
C PRO A 34 -6.86 21.19 57.82
N ARG A 35 -6.43 20.11 57.13
CA ARG A 35 -6.75 18.72 57.52
C ARG A 35 -5.89 17.75 56.71
N ARG A 36 -4.90 17.16 57.39
CA ARG A 36 -4.08 16.06 56.90
C ARG A 36 -4.97 14.88 56.51
N ARG A 37 -5.17 14.65 55.21
CA ARG A 37 -5.57 13.33 54.70
C ARG A 37 -4.29 12.55 54.40
N ARG A 38 -4.18 11.36 54.99
CA ARG A 38 -3.11 10.39 54.74
C ARG A 38 -3.03 10.14 53.23
N ALA A 39 -1.85 10.35 52.65
CA ALA A 39 -1.53 9.90 51.31
C ALA A 39 -1.46 8.37 51.31
N GLY A 40 -2.60 7.73 51.09
CA GLY A 40 -2.66 6.33 50.68
C GLY A 40 -2.13 6.22 49.24
N GLU A 41 -1.22 5.29 49.05
CA GLU A 41 -0.59 4.92 47.79
C GLU A 41 -1.58 4.89 46.62
N ARG A 42 -1.30 5.68 45.58
CA ARG A 42 -2.00 5.55 44.29
C ARG A 42 -1.44 4.34 43.54
N PRO A 43 -2.28 3.51 42.91
CA PRO A 43 -1.89 2.19 42.42
C PRO A 43 -1.08 2.27 41.11
N ILE A 44 0.25 2.34 41.24
CA ILE A 44 1.20 2.19 40.12
C ILE A 44 1.02 0.83 39.43
N ALA A 45 0.59 -0.20 40.18
CA ALA A 45 0.35 -1.55 39.68
C ALA A 45 -0.82 -1.66 38.66
N ARG A 46 -1.86 -0.81 38.75
CA ARG A 46 -3.00 -0.86 37.82
C ARG A 46 -2.63 -0.36 36.41
N ARG A 47 -1.82 0.70 36.31
CA ARG A 47 -1.34 1.24 35.02
C ARG A 47 -0.35 0.33 34.30
N ARG A 48 0.48 -0.41 35.05
CA ARG A 48 1.39 -1.43 34.48
C ARG A 48 0.63 -2.65 33.95
N ARG A 49 -0.40 -3.14 34.65
CA ARG A 49 -1.24 -4.26 34.17
C ARG A 49 -2.04 -3.91 32.92
N THR A 50 -2.59 -2.70 32.79
CA THR A 50 -3.37 -2.31 31.60
C THR A 50 -2.51 -2.08 30.36
N ARG A 51 -1.33 -1.45 30.49
CA ARG A 51 -0.36 -1.34 29.39
C ARG A 51 0.15 -2.70 28.93
N ARG A 52 0.50 -3.58 29.87
CA ARG A 52 0.99 -4.94 29.55
C ARG A 52 -0.07 -5.79 28.85
N ARG A 53 -1.35 -5.70 29.27
CA ARG A 53 -2.48 -6.35 28.57
C ARG A 53 -2.73 -5.78 27.18
N ALA A 54 -2.61 -4.47 26.97
CA ALA A 54 -2.77 -3.85 25.65
C ALA A 54 -1.64 -4.25 24.69
N THR A 55 -0.40 -4.31 25.17
CA THR A 55 0.75 -4.79 24.39
C THR A 55 0.73 -6.31 24.16
N GLU A 56 0.23 -7.12 25.10
CA GLU A 56 0.03 -8.57 24.90
C GLU A 56 -1.11 -8.85 23.92
N ARG A 57 -2.18 -8.04 23.90
CA ARG A 57 -3.29 -8.14 22.95
C ARG A 57 -2.90 -7.71 21.53
N SER A 58 -1.97 -6.77 21.41
CA SER A 58 -1.34 -6.36 20.15
C SER A 58 -0.36 -7.41 19.60
N ARG A 59 0.35 -8.15 20.46
CA ARG A 59 1.25 -9.26 20.08
C ARG A 59 0.54 -10.57 19.68
N MET A 60 -0.78 -10.64 19.87
CA MET A 60 -1.64 -11.82 19.64
C MET A 60 -2.72 -11.57 18.59
N ALA A 61 -2.77 -10.37 17.99
CA ALA A 61 -3.77 -10.06 16.97
C ALA A 61 -3.35 -10.67 15.63
N ILE A 62 -4.27 -11.40 15.00
CA ILE A 62 -4.10 -11.93 13.64
C ILE A 62 -3.99 -10.72 12.68
N PRO A 63 -2.87 -10.54 11.95
CA PRO A 63 -2.69 -9.40 11.04
C PRO A 63 -3.74 -9.39 9.94
N ARG A 64 -4.37 -8.24 9.70
CA ARG A 64 -5.39 -8.02 8.67
C ARG A 64 -4.69 -7.65 7.37
N ILE A 65 -4.74 -8.53 6.39
CA ILE A 65 -4.07 -8.33 5.11
C ILE A 65 -5.11 -7.89 4.08
N GLY A 66 -5.01 -6.64 3.66
CA GLY A 66 -5.86 -6.08 2.62
C GLY A 66 -5.52 -6.65 1.24
N LEU A 67 -6.55 -6.98 0.46
CA LEU A 67 -6.45 -7.45 -0.92
C LEU A 67 -7.23 -6.45 -1.78
N ASN A 68 -6.55 -5.71 -2.67
CA ASN A 68 -7.32 -4.98 -3.70
C ASN A 68 -8.00 -6.00 -4.64
N THR A 69 -9.09 -5.57 -5.27
CA THR A 69 -10.03 -6.50 -5.91
C THR A 69 -10.29 -6.14 -7.36
N SER A 70 -10.41 -7.13 -8.24
CA SER A 70 -10.90 -6.96 -9.61
C SER A 70 -12.31 -6.38 -9.63
N LEU A 71 -12.58 -5.58 -10.64
CA LEU A 71 -13.86 -4.91 -10.86
C LEU A 71 -14.37 -5.29 -12.25
N SER A 72 -15.64 -5.67 -12.33
CA SER A 72 -16.39 -5.73 -13.58
C SER A 72 -17.73 -5.01 -13.40
N SER A 73 -18.56 -4.98 -14.44
CA SER A 73 -19.90 -4.38 -14.39
C SER A 73 -20.83 -5.00 -13.33
N GLU A 74 -20.56 -6.23 -12.88
CA GLU A 74 -21.48 -6.97 -12.01
C GLU A 74 -20.88 -7.35 -10.65
N ARG A 75 -19.54 -7.42 -10.54
CA ARG A 75 -18.90 -7.98 -9.36
C ARG A 75 -17.59 -7.31 -9.02
N VAL A 76 -17.31 -7.31 -7.72
CA VAL A 76 -15.98 -7.13 -7.17
C VAL A 76 -15.48 -8.49 -6.70
N ALA A 77 -14.29 -8.89 -7.13
CA ALA A 77 -13.77 -10.23 -6.87
C ALA A 77 -12.26 -10.26 -6.69
N VAL A 78 -11.78 -11.32 -6.05
CA VAL A 78 -10.36 -11.68 -6.01
C VAL A 78 -10.24 -13.18 -6.24
N GLY A 79 -9.16 -13.64 -6.88
CA GLY A 79 -8.89 -15.06 -7.01
C GLY A 79 -8.77 -15.72 -5.64
N TYR A 80 -9.41 -16.87 -5.44
CA TYR A 80 -9.44 -17.54 -4.14
C TYR A 80 -8.04 -17.92 -3.62
N GLY A 81 -7.08 -18.18 -4.51
CA GLY A 81 -5.69 -18.45 -4.15
C GLY A 81 -5.05 -17.36 -3.28
N TYR A 82 -5.36 -16.08 -3.53
CA TYR A 82 -4.86 -14.97 -2.70
C TYR A 82 -5.38 -15.07 -1.27
N ILE A 83 -6.70 -15.29 -1.13
CA ILE A 83 -7.38 -15.43 0.17
C ILE A 83 -6.79 -16.62 0.92
N GLU A 84 -6.68 -17.76 0.24
CA GLU A 84 -6.22 -19.01 0.81
C GLU A 84 -4.76 -18.91 1.28
N LYS A 85 -3.86 -18.29 0.49
CA LYS A 85 -2.46 -18.11 0.90
C LYS A 85 -2.29 -17.18 2.08
N VAL A 86 -3.06 -16.09 2.15
CA VAL A 86 -3.08 -15.23 3.34
C VAL A 86 -3.54 -16.00 4.58
N ARG A 87 -4.62 -16.78 4.45
CA ARG A 87 -5.16 -17.62 5.53
C ARG A 87 -4.15 -18.65 6.02
N GLN A 88 -3.51 -19.38 5.10
CA GLN A 88 -2.48 -20.38 5.40
C GLN A 88 -1.25 -19.76 6.06
N ALA A 89 -0.89 -18.51 5.71
CA ALA A 89 0.18 -17.76 6.33
C ALA A 89 -0.15 -17.23 7.74
N GLY A 90 -1.39 -17.43 8.23
CA GLY A 90 -1.85 -16.96 9.53
C GLY A 90 -2.32 -15.51 9.55
N GLY A 91 -2.63 -14.92 8.39
CA GLY A 91 -3.26 -13.60 8.28
C GLY A 91 -4.79 -13.69 8.10
N ALA A 92 -5.48 -12.60 8.40
CA ALA A 92 -6.91 -12.42 8.14
C ALA A 92 -7.09 -11.63 6.83
N PRO A 93 -7.58 -12.23 5.73
CA PRO A 93 -7.77 -11.52 4.47
C PRO A 93 -8.92 -10.52 4.58
N VAL A 94 -8.73 -9.31 4.05
CA VAL A 94 -9.72 -8.24 3.98
C VAL A 94 -9.84 -7.76 2.54
N LEU A 95 -11.01 -7.91 1.92
CA LEU A 95 -11.22 -7.40 0.56
C LEU A 95 -11.37 -5.88 0.58
N LEU A 96 -10.63 -5.21 -0.30
CA LEU A 96 -10.62 -3.77 -0.46
C LEU A 96 -11.25 -3.42 -1.83
N PRO A 97 -12.59 -3.24 -1.88
CA PRO A 97 -13.26 -2.81 -3.10
C PRO A 97 -12.81 -1.40 -3.50
N PRO A 98 -12.80 -1.07 -4.81
CA PRO A 98 -12.51 0.28 -5.26
C PRO A 98 -13.43 1.31 -4.61
N VAL A 99 -12.86 2.44 -4.22
CA VAL A 99 -13.59 3.61 -3.71
C VAL A 99 -13.02 4.87 -4.35
N SER A 100 -13.88 5.84 -4.64
CA SER A 100 -13.48 7.08 -5.32
C SER A 100 -13.09 8.21 -4.38
N ALA A 101 -13.60 8.22 -3.15
CA ALA A 101 -13.35 9.29 -2.18
C ALA A 101 -12.06 9.06 -1.36
N PRO A 102 -11.12 10.02 -1.28
CA PRO A 102 -9.90 9.88 -0.48
C PRO A 102 -10.14 9.56 1.00
N ALA A 103 -11.24 10.08 1.57
CA ALA A 103 -11.63 9.77 2.94
C ALA A 103 -12.00 8.29 3.14
N MET A 104 -12.63 7.64 2.14
CA MET A 104 -12.96 6.22 2.19
C MET A 104 -11.71 5.35 2.08
N LEU A 105 -10.79 5.70 1.17
CA LEU A 105 -9.48 5.04 1.06
C LEU A 105 -8.71 5.12 2.38
N ALA A 106 -8.71 6.29 3.03
CA ALA A 106 -8.06 6.47 4.32
C ALA A 106 -8.64 5.53 5.38
N ARG A 107 -9.98 5.36 5.42
CA ARG A 107 -10.65 4.41 6.33
C ARG A 107 -10.33 2.95 6.02
N GLN A 108 -10.24 2.57 4.74
CA GLN A 108 -9.80 1.21 4.36
C GLN A 108 -8.39 0.92 4.88
N LEU A 109 -7.48 1.89 4.80
CA LEU A 109 -6.11 1.73 5.28
C LEU A 109 -5.99 1.70 6.82
N GLU A 110 -6.99 2.17 7.58
CA GLU A 110 -7.00 2.09 9.05
C GLU A 110 -7.27 0.66 9.57
N VAL A 111 -7.83 -0.20 8.72
CA VAL A 111 -8.28 -1.54 9.14
C VAL A 111 -7.39 -2.67 8.64
N VAL A 112 -6.25 -2.36 8.02
CA VAL A 112 -5.29 -3.33 7.49
C VAL A 112 -3.90 -3.07 8.05
N ASP A 113 -3.17 -4.17 8.25
CA ASP A 113 -1.82 -4.20 8.82
C ASP A 113 -0.77 -4.50 7.72
N GLY A 114 -1.21 -4.99 6.56
CA GLY A 114 -0.41 -5.21 5.36
C GLY A 114 -1.30 -5.34 4.12
N ILE A 115 -0.70 -5.31 2.93
CA ILE A 115 -1.42 -5.34 1.64
C ILE A 115 -0.86 -6.42 0.72
N VAL A 116 -1.72 -7.10 -0.03
CA VAL A 116 -1.35 -7.78 -1.28
C VAL A 116 -1.98 -7.00 -2.43
N PHE A 117 -1.15 -6.54 -3.36
CA PHE A 117 -1.61 -6.04 -4.65
C PHE A 117 -1.75 -7.23 -5.59
N VAL A 118 -2.98 -7.53 -5.98
CA VAL A 118 -3.33 -8.71 -6.77
C VAL A 118 -3.03 -8.47 -8.26
N GLY A 119 -2.83 -9.57 -8.99
CA GLY A 119 -2.77 -9.54 -10.45
C GLY A 119 -4.11 -9.16 -11.08
N GLY A 120 -4.09 -8.87 -12.37
CA GLY A 120 -5.29 -8.45 -13.11
C GLY A 120 -4.96 -8.15 -14.56
N ALA A 121 -5.88 -7.47 -15.22
CA ALA A 121 -5.66 -6.90 -16.54
C ALA A 121 -4.65 -5.73 -16.48
N ASP A 122 -4.39 -5.10 -17.62
CA ASP A 122 -3.30 -4.15 -17.80
C ASP A 122 -3.64 -2.74 -17.29
N TYR A 123 -2.64 -2.04 -16.78
CA TYR A 123 -2.75 -0.60 -16.52
C TYR A 123 -2.42 0.19 -17.78
N ASP A 124 -3.07 1.35 -17.93
CA ASP A 124 -2.92 2.23 -19.09
C ASP A 124 -1.45 2.62 -19.33
N PRO A 125 -0.88 2.32 -20.51
CA PRO A 125 0.48 2.70 -20.88
C PRO A 125 0.80 4.20 -20.77
N ALA A 126 -0.22 5.07 -20.85
CA ALA A 126 -0.07 6.49 -20.63
C ALA A 126 0.46 6.84 -19.23
N LEU A 127 0.21 5.99 -18.22
CA LEU A 127 0.69 6.19 -16.85
C LEU A 127 2.21 6.14 -16.72
N TYR A 128 2.89 5.51 -17.68
CA TYR A 128 4.34 5.37 -17.72
C TYR A 128 4.93 5.81 -19.07
N GLY A 129 4.20 6.67 -19.79
CA GLY A 129 4.71 7.38 -20.96
C GLY A 129 4.97 6.52 -22.19
N LYS A 130 4.28 5.39 -22.35
CA LYS A 130 4.43 4.50 -23.51
C LYS A 130 3.15 4.52 -24.37
N PRO A 131 3.24 4.26 -25.69
CA PRO A 131 2.07 4.04 -26.53
C PRO A 131 1.38 2.73 -26.17
N THR A 132 0.08 2.62 -26.49
CA THR A 132 -0.66 1.36 -26.33
C THR A 132 -0.23 0.31 -27.36
N HIS A 133 -0.60 -0.95 -27.12
CA HIS A 133 -0.36 -2.09 -28.00
C HIS A 133 -1.68 -2.86 -28.22
N PRO A 134 -1.91 -3.49 -29.39
CA PRO A 134 -3.17 -4.19 -29.67
C PRO A 134 -3.55 -5.32 -28.70
N LYS A 135 -2.56 -5.89 -27.99
CA LYS A 135 -2.78 -6.93 -26.96
C LYS A 135 -3.18 -6.36 -25.59
N VAL A 136 -3.13 -5.04 -25.39
CA VAL A 136 -3.43 -4.42 -24.10
C VAL A 136 -4.92 -4.54 -23.79
N GLU A 137 -5.22 -5.14 -22.64
CA GLU A 137 -6.56 -5.24 -22.09
C GLU A 137 -6.63 -4.44 -20.80
N LEU A 138 -7.25 -3.26 -20.84
CA LEU A 138 -7.22 -2.34 -19.71
C LEU A 138 -8.11 -2.82 -18.55
N VAL A 139 -7.61 -2.67 -17.32
CA VAL A 139 -8.48 -2.64 -16.13
C VAL A 139 -9.49 -1.48 -16.26
N PRO A 140 -10.70 -1.60 -15.67
CA PRO A 140 -11.62 -0.48 -15.62
C PRO A 140 -10.96 0.75 -14.99
N LYS A 141 -11.22 1.94 -15.55
CA LYS A 141 -10.62 3.20 -15.08
C LYS A 141 -10.81 3.42 -13.57
N GLU A 142 -11.97 3.07 -13.04
CA GLU A 142 -12.25 3.14 -11.61
C GLU A 142 -11.29 2.29 -10.77
N ARG A 143 -11.02 1.05 -11.22
CA ARG A 143 -10.05 0.16 -10.57
C ARG A 143 -8.63 0.73 -10.66
N GLN A 144 -8.24 1.23 -11.82
CA GLN A 144 -6.92 1.83 -12.04
C GLN A 144 -6.65 3.02 -11.12
N ASP A 145 -7.58 3.98 -11.09
CA ASP A 145 -7.42 5.20 -10.30
C ASP A 145 -7.36 4.88 -8.80
N TYR A 146 -8.21 3.94 -8.34
CA TYR A 146 -8.18 3.43 -6.97
C TYR A 146 -6.86 2.75 -6.62
N ASP A 147 -6.39 1.83 -7.46
CA ASP A 147 -5.16 1.07 -7.23
C ASP A 147 -3.94 1.97 -7.13
N LEU A 148 -3.83 2.97 -8.01
CA LEU A 148 -2.75 3.96 -7.96
C LEU A 148 -2.81 4.77 -6.66
N ALA A 149 -3.99 5.21 -6.25
CA ALA A 149 -4.17 5.96 -5.01
C ALA A 149 -3.82 5.11 -3.78
N LEU A 150 -4.31 3.87 -3.72
CA LEU A 150 -4.02 2.91 -2.66
C LEU A 150 -2.52 2.61 -2.61
N CYS A 151 -1.89 2.29 -3.75
CA CYS A 151 -0.47 1.96 -3.80
C CYS A 151 0.41 3.12 -3.35
N ARG A 152 0.14 4.34 -3.84
CA ARG A 152 0.87 5.54 -3.39
C ARG A 152 0.72 5.77 -1.89
N ALA A 153 -0.48 5.58 -1.34
CA ALA A 153 -0.71 5.72 0.10
C ALA A 153 0.02 4.64 0.92
N VAL A 154 0.06 3.39 0.44
CA VAL A 154 0.81 2.28 1.05
C VAL A 154 2.30 2.56 1.06
N LEU A 155 2.86 3.01 -0.07
CA LEU A 155 4.27 3.40 -0.19
C LEU A 155 4.62 4.56 0.76
N ALA A 156 3.78 5.60 0.80
CA ALA A 156 3.99 6.76 1.67
C ALA A 156 3.91 6.40 3.17
N ARG A 157 2.97 5.53 3.56
CA ARG A 157 2.79 5.07 4.94
C ARG A 157 3.72 3.92 5.32
N ARG A 158 4.50 3.39 4.37
CA ARG A 158 5.41 2.25 4.55
C ARG A 158 4.69 0.99 5.07
N ILE A 159 3.43 0.80 4.68
CA ILE A 159 2.65 -0.39 5.05
C ILE A 159 3.29 -1.61 4.36
N PRO A 160 3.53 -2.72 5.08
CA PRO A 160 4.06 -3.94 4.48
C PRO A 160 3.23 -4.40 3.28
N ALA A 161 3.88 -4.69 2.15
CA ALA A 161 3.16 -5.04 0.93
C ALA A 161 3.82 -6.15 0.10
N LEU A 162 2.97 -6.93 -0.58
CA LEU A 162 3.36 -7.92 -1.58
C LEU A 162 2.64 -7.60 -2.91
N GLY A 163 3.38 -7.29 -3.96
CA GLY A 163 2.84 -7.14 -5.32
C GLY A 163 2.94 -8.45 -6.11
N ILE A 164 1.87 -8.86 -6.79
CA ILE A 164 1.85 -10.10 -7.58
C ILE A 164 1.38 -9.80 -9.00
N CYS A 165 2.18 -10.16 -10.01
CA CYS A 165 1.90 -9.93 -11.43
C CYS A 165 1.54 -8.46 -11.72
N GLY A 166 0.29 -8.14 -12.06
CA GLY A 166 -0.20 -6.76 -12.16
C GLY A 166 0.07 -5.92 -10.90
N GLY A 167 0.13 -6.54 -9.71
CA GLY A 167 0.54 -5.87 -8.48
C GLY A 167 2.00 -5.41 -8.47
N LEU A 168 2.93 -6.16 -9.09
CA LEU A 168 4.31 -5.69 -9.28
C LEU A 168 4.34 -4.49 -10.20
N GLN A 169 3.63 -4.58 -11.32
CA GLN A 169 3.54 -3.52 -12.31
C GLN A 169 2.96 -2.24 -11.70
N LEU A 170 1.88 -2.37 -10.91
CA LEU A 170 1.28 -1.27 -10.15
C LEU A 170 2.28 -0.62 -9.19
N VAL A 171 2.99 -1.41 -8.40
CA VAL A 171 4.02 -0.90 -7.47
C VAL A 171 5.10 -0.13 -8.23
N ASN A 172 5.53 -0.65 -9.39
CA ASN A 172 6.53 0.01 -10.20
C ASN A 172 6.03 1.34 -10.77
N ILE A 173 4.83 1.35 -11.38
CA ILE A 173 4.19 2.57 -11.92
C ILE A 173 3.99 3.60 -10.81
N ALA A 174 3.49 3.20 -9.64
CA ALA A 174 3.24 4.10 -8.52
C ALA A 174 4.53 4.73 -7.98
N ALA A 175 5.67 4.04 -8.12
CA ALA A 175 7.00 4.55 -7.79
C ALA A 175 7.66 5.34 -8.94
N GLY A 176 6.99 5.54 -10.08
CA GLY A 176 7.50 6.29 -11.23
C GLY A 176 8.38 5.46 -12.18
N GLY A 177 8.34 4.14 -12.09
CA GLY A 177 8.98 3.24 -13.04
C GLY A 177 8.18 3.08 -14.33
N THR A 178 8.73 2.34 -15.29
CA THR A 178 8.11 2.06 -16.59
C THR A 178 7.89 0.57 -16.81
N LEU A 179 6.99 0.23 -17.74
CA LEU A 179 6.78 -1.15 -18.19
C LEU A 179 7.17 -1.32 -19.66
N VAL A 180 7.51 -2.56 -20.02
CA VAL A 180 7.44 -3.06 -21.39
C VAL A 180 5.98 -3.41 -21.65
N VAL A 181 5.37 -2.75 -22.65
CA VAL A 181 3.93 -2.85 -22.96
C VAL A 181 3.54 -4.22 -23.49
N HIS A 182 4.49 -4.94 -24.10
CA HIS A 182 4.28 -6.30 -24.59
C HIS A 182 5.60 -7.09 -24.60
N VAL A 183 5.60 -8.30 -24.03
CA VAL A 183 6.67 -9.31 -24.06
C VAL A 183 6.11 -10.62 -24.63
N GLU A 184 6.88 -11.28 -25.50
CA GLU A 184 6.53 -12.60 -26.04
C GLU A 184 7.05 -13.72 -25.13
N GLY A 185 6.39 -14.88 -25.14
CA GLY A 185 6.88 -16.08 -24.44
C GLY A 185 6.54 -16.19 -22.94
N HIS A 186 5.86 -15.19 -22.36
CA HIS A 186 5.52 -15.16 -20.92
C HIS A 186 4.02 -15.32 -20.63
N ALA A 187 3.18 -15.43 -21.66
CA ALA A 187 1.73 -15.46 -21.48
C ALA A 187 1.20 -16.76 -20.83
N THR A 188 1.93 -17.87 -20.94
CA THR A 188 1.59 -19.17 -20.34
C THR A 188 2.84 -20.01 -20.11
N GLY A 189 2.77 -20.96 -19.17
CA GLY A 189 3.81 -21.95 -18.94
C GLY A 189 4.60 -21.72 -17.66
N GLU A 190 5.85 -22.15 -17.69
CA GLU A 190 6.79 -22.03 -16.57
C GLU A 190 8.17 -21.65 -17.10
N HIS A 191 8.94 -20.90 -16.31
CA HIS A 191 10.33 -20.57 -16.62
C HIS A 191 11.17 -20.49 -15.34
N THR A 192 12.49 -20.46 -15.50
CA THR A 192 13.41 -20.29 -14.38
C THR A 192 13.71 -18.81 -14.13
N VAL A 193 13.68 -18.43 -12.86
CA VAL A 193 14.00 -17.07 -12.41
C VAL A 193 15.27 -17.10 -11.58
N ALA A 194 16.25 -16.28 -11.97
CA ALA A 194 17.45 -16.02 -11.19
C ALA A 194 17.18 -14.89 -10.18
N VAL A 195 17.43 -15.14 -8.89
CA VAL A 195 17.23 -14.21 -7.80
C VAL A 195 18.57 -13.71 -7.28
N THR A 196 18.72 -12.39 -7.14
CA THR A 196 19.94 -11.76 -6.66
C THR A 196 20.27 -12.20 -5.23
N GLU A 197 21.45 -12.78 -5.04
CA GLU A 197 21.95 -13.17 -3.71
C GLU A 197 21.99 -11.97 -2.75
N GLY A 198 21.71 -12.21 -1.47
CA GLY A 198 21.65 -11.18 -0.44
C GLY A 198 20.41 -10.27 -0.47
N SER A 199 19.52 -10.40 -1.48
CA SER A 199 18.23 -9.70 -1.50
C SER A 199 17.30 -10.13 -0.37
N ALA A 200 16.32 -9.27 -0.03
CA ALA A 200 15.26 -9.68 0.89
C ALA A 200 14.45 -10.84 0.28
N LEU A 201 14.22 -10.82 -1.03
CA LEU A 201 13.59 -11.91 -1.74
C LEU A 201 14.36 -13.24 -1.59
N ALA A 202 15.67 -13.29 -1.87
CA ALA A 202 16.48 -14.50 -1.72
C ALA A 202 16.42 -15.07 -0.29
N ARG A 203 16.43 -14.19 0.73
CA ARG A 203 16.30 -14.61 2.15
C ARG A 203 14.93 -15.19 2.46
N VAL A 204 13.86 -14.62 1.92
CA VAL A 204 12.48 -15.13 2.10
C VAL A 204 12.31 -16.45 1.37
N LEU A 205 12.77 -16.53 0.11
CA LEU A 205 12.67 -17.73 -0.70
C LEU A 205 13.63 -18.82 -0.24
N GLN A 206 14.72 -18.50 0.45
CA GLN A 206 15.82 -19.42 0.76
C GLN A 206 16.42 -20.08 -0.50
N ALA A 207 16.43 -19.34 -1.60
CA ALA A 207 16.89 -19.79 -2.91
C ALA A 207 17.35 -18.59 -3.74
N THR A 208 18.27 -18.83 -4.66
CA THR A 208 18.74 -17.87 -5.67
C THR A 208 18.33 -18.25 -7.10
N SER A 209 17.62 -19.37 -7.25
CA SER A 209 17.03 -19.81 -8.51
C SER A 209 15.77 -20.63 -8.21
N LEU A 210 14.70 -20.44 -8.97
CA LEU A 210 13.46 -21.18 -8.84
C LEU A 210 12.69 -21.25 -10.17
N ALA A 211 12.00 -22.37 -10.40
CA ALA A 211 11.00 -22.48 -11.46
C ALA A 211 9.69 -21.83 -11.00
N VAL A 212 9.10 -21.00 -11.85
CA VAL A 212 7.86 -20.25 -11.56
C VAL A 212 6.87 -20.41 -12.69
N ASN A 213 5.58 -20.25 -12.39
CA ASN A 213 4.55 -20.14 -13.42
C ASN A 213 4.58 -18.75 -14.07
N THR A 214 4.08 -18.66 -15.30
CA THR A 214 3.95 -17.37 -15.98
C THR A 214 2.58 -17.21 -16.63
N SER A 215 2.01 -16.01 -16.49
CA SER A 215 0.80 -15.62 -17.19
C SER A 215 0.72 -14.10 -17.33
N HIS A 216 1.72 -13.50 -17.96
CA HIS A 216 1.77 -12.06 -18.21
C HIS A 216 2.34 -11.78 -19.61
N HIS A 217 1.88 -10.68 -20.19
CA HIS A 217 2.42 -10.15 -21.45
C HIS A 217 2.98 -8.74 -21.28
N GLN A 218 2.88 -8.14 -20.09
CA GLN A 218 3.59 -6.92 -19.72
C GLN A 218 4.61 -7.24 -18.63
N ALA A 219 5.67 -6.45 -18.53
CA ALA A 219 6.69 -6.60 -17.49
C ALA A 219 7.30 -5.26 -17.12
N ALA A 220 7.97 -5.17 -15.97
CA ALA A 220 8.73 -3.97 -15.62
C ALA A 220 9.91 -3.74 -16.58
N ASP A 221 10.12 -2.48 -16.97
CA ASP A 221 11.21 -1.99 -17.83
C ASP A 221 12.27 -1.30 -16.96
N ALA A 222 11.98 -0.08 -16.50
CA ALA A 222 12.79 0.63 -15.52
C ALA A 222 12.14 0.58 -14.13
N ALA A 223 12.93 0.27 -13.11
CA ALA A 223 12.47 0.30 -11.72
C ALA A 223 12.22 1.75 -11.25
N GLY A 224 11.10 1.97 -10.58
CA GLY A 224 10.75 3.25 -9.97
C GLY A 224 11.63 3.61 -8.76
N ALA A 225 11.40 4.80 -8.20
CA ALA A 225 12.17 5.31 -7.08
C ALA A 225 12.11 4.39 -5.85
N ASN A 226 13.26 4.19 -5.21
CA ASN A 226 13.42 3.32 -4.02
C ASN A 226 12.97 1.87 -4.24
N LEU A 227 13.03 1.38 -5.48
CA LEU A 227 12.88 -0.02 -5.84
C LEU A 227 14.20 -0.55 -6.42
N ARG A 228 14.45 -1.84 -6.21
CA ARG A 228 15.60 -2.55 -6.74
C ARG A 228 15.13 -3.80 -7.47
N VAL A 229 15.66 -4.03 -8.68
CA VAL A 229 15.48 -5.29 -9.39
C VAL A 229 16.26 -6.38 -8.67
N VAL A 230 15.57 -7.46 -8.30
CA VAL A 230 16.16 -8.57 -7.53
C VAL A 230 15.85 -9.95 -8.09
N ALA A 231 15.09 -10.03 -9.18
CA ALA A 231 15.00 -11.27 -9.94
C ALA A 231 14.76 -11.01 -11.43
N ARG A 232 15.29 -11.88 -12.28
CA ARG A 232 15.11 -11.85 -13.74
C ARG A 232 14.93 -13.25 -14.32
N ALA A 233 14.16 -13.36 -15.39
CA ALA A 233 14.14 -14.54 -16.25
C ALA A 233 15.40 -14.58 -17.15
N GLU A 234 15.61 -15.70 -17.86
CA GLU A 234 16.78 -15.92 -18.72
C GLU A 234 16.91 -14.89 -19.85
N ASP A 235 15.79 -14.43 -20.38
CA ASP A 235 15.71 -13.38 -21.42
C ASP A 235 15.88 -11.95 -20.87
N GLY A 236 16.13 -11.82 -19.56
CA GLY A 236 16.36 -10.55 -18.89
C GLY A 236 15.10 -9.84 -18.41
N VAL A 237 13.89 -10.38 -18.67
CA VAL A 237 12.63 -9.82 -18.15
C VAL A 237 12.69 -9.70 -16.63
N ILE A 238 12.24 -8.56 -16.10
CA ILE A 238 12.23 -8.31 -14.65
C ILE A 238 11.12 -9.13 -13.99
N GLU A 239 11.52 -10.02 -13.09
CA GLU A 239 10.62 -10.95 -12.41
C GLU A 239 10.35 -10.56 -10.96
N ALA A 240 11.22 -9.75 -10.35
CA ALA A 240 10.94 -9.22 -9.03
C ALA A 240 11.58 -7.86 -8.74
N LEU A 241 10.84 -7.08 -7.96
CA LEU A 241 11.27 -5.82 -7.37
C LEU A 241 11.17 -5.92 -5.84
N GLU A 242 12.07 -5.27 -5.14
CA GLU A 242 11.93 -5.04 -3.69
C GLU A 242 12.22 -3.59 -3.33
N ALA A 243 11.80 -3.16 -2.15
CA ALA A 243 12.23 -1.87 -1.63
C ALA A 243 13.75 -1.81 -1.44
N ALA A 244 14.36 -0.69 -1.80
CA ALA A 244 15.77 -0.43 -1.55
C ALA A 244 16.09 -0.05 -0.09
N ASP A 245 15.06 0.22 0.72
CA ASP A 245 15.19 0.52 2.15
C ASP A 245 14.70 -0.66 3.02
N ALA A 246 14.71 -0.49 4.35
CA ALA A 246 14.38 -1.56 5.28
C ALA A 246 12.88 -1.91 5.40
N ARG A 247 11.98 -1.36 4.56
CA ARG A 247 10.55 -1.69 4.62
C ARG A 247 10.29 -3.07 3.99
N PHE A 248 9.26 -3.77 4.45
CA PHE A 248 8.80 -4.98 3.77
C PHE A 248 7.96 -4.59 2.55
N LEU A 249 8.59 -4.56 1.38
CA LEU A 249 7.91 -4.47 0.10
C LEU A 249 8.61 -5.42 -0.86
N LEU A 250 7.92 -6.50 -1.20
CA LEU A 250 8.33 -7.44 -2.24
C LEU A 250 7.29 -7.39 -3.35
N ALA A 251 7.72 -7.51 -4.60
CA ALA A 251 6.84 -7.63 -5.72
C ALA A 251 7.41 -8.67 -6.68
N VAL A 252 6.57 -9.60 -7.13
CA VAL A 252 6.94 -10.70 -8.03
C VAL A 252 6.03 -10.73 -9.24
N GLN A 253 6.55 -11.11 -10.40
CA GLN A 253 5.82 -11.09 -11.67
C GLN A 253 5.03 -12.39 -11.90
N TRP A 254 5.53 -13.52 -11.38
CA TRP A 254 4.81 -14.80 -11.36
C TRP A 254 3.65 -14.83 -10.35
N HIS A 255 2.93 -15.95 -10.30
CA HIS A 255 1.71 -16.15 -9.52
C HIS A 255 1.90 -17.16 -8.37
N PRO A 256 2.56 -16.76 -7.25
CA PRO A 256 2.76 -17.66 -6.10
C PRO A 256 1.43 -18.09 -5.47
N GLU A 257 0.35 -17.33 -5.63
CA GLU A 257 -0.98 -17.70 -5.14
C GLU A 257 -1.57 -18.93 -5.83
N ARG A 258 -1.04 -19.28 -7.01
CA ARG A 258 -1.44 -20.46 -7.80
C ARG A 258 -0.47 -21.62 -7.65
N MET A 259 0.59 -21.46 -6.85
CA MET A 259 1.63 -22.48 -6.66
C MET A 259 1.53 -23.13 -5.29
N GLN A 260 1.76 -24.44 -5.21
CA GLN A 260 1.84 -25.18 -3.95
C GLN A 260 3.28 -25.55 -3.61
N THR A 261 4.13 -24.52 -3.49
CA THR A 261 5.55 -24.67 -3.17
C THR A 261 5.90 -24.04 -1.81
N PRO A 262 6.95 -24.52 -1.12
CA PRO A 262 7.45 -23.89 0.10
C PRO A 262 7.85 -22.41 -0.10
N GLU A 263 8.41 -22.07 -1.26
CA GLU A 263 8.81 -20.72 -1.67
C GLU A 263 7.60 -19.78 -1.70
N SER A 264 6.50 -20.23 -2.32
CA SER A 264 5.23 -19.51 -2.33
C SER A 264 4.71 -19.29 -0.91
N ALA A 265 4.67 -20.34 -0.08
CA ALA A 265 4.22 -20.22 1.30
C ALA A 265 5.08 -19.23 2.11
N ARG A 266 6.40 -19.23 1.91
CA ARG A 266 7.33 -18.32 2.59
C ARG A 266 7.10 -16.86 2.24
N LEU A 267 6.74 -16.52 1.00
CA LEU A 267 6.42 -15.15 0.58
C LEU A 267 5.25 -14.56 1.39
N PHE A 268 4.12 -15.27 1.44
CA PHE A 268 2.95 -14.82 2.20
C PHE A 268 3.22 -14.80 3.71
N ALA A 269 3.93 -15.80 4.23
CA ALA A 269 4.32 -15.83 5.64
C ALA A 269 5.24 -14.65 6.00
N ALA A 270 6.13 -14.22 5.10
CA ALA A 270 6.98 -13.06 5.31
C ALA A 270 6.18 -11.76 5.37
N LEU A 271 5.18 -11.58 4.50
CA LEU A 271 4.24 -10.44 4.56
C LEU A 271 3.49 -10.42 5.90
N VAL A 272 2.90 -11.54 6.31
CA VAL A 272 2.13 -11.62 7.56
C VAL A 272 3.02 -11.31 8.77
N ARG A 273 4.26 -11.81 8.81
CA ARG A 273 5.22 -11.48 9.87
C ARG A 273 5.58 -9.99 9.91
N ALA A 274 5.76 -9.36 8.74
CA ALA A 274 6.03 -7.93 8.66
C ALA A 274 4.83 -7.09 9.15
N ALA A 275 3.61 -7.49 8.76
CA ALA A 275 2.37 -6.85 9.20
C ALA A 275 2.13 -6.99 10.71
N ALA A 276 2.54 -8.10 11.33
CA ALA A 276 2.44 -8.30 12.78
C ALA A 276 3.37 -7.39 13.62
N SER A 277 4.36 -6.76 12.98
CA SER A 277 5.37 -5.93 13.65
C SER A 277 5.11 -4.43 13.50
N SER A 278 4.01 -4.05 12.83
CA SER A 278 3.65 -2.68 12.46
C SER A 278 2.68 -2.02 13.46
#